data_AF-A0A520UQW5-F1
#
_entry.id   AF-A0A520UQW5-F1
#
_cell.length_a   1.000
_cell.length_b   1.000
_cell.length_c   1.000
_cell.angle_alpha   90.00
_cell.angle_beta   90.00
_cell.angle_gamma   90.00
#
_symmetry.space_group_name_H-M   'P 1'
#
loop_
_entity.id
_entity.type
_entity.pdbx_description
1 polymer ?
#
loop_
_entity_poly.entity_id
_entity_poly.type
_entity_poly.pdbx_seq_one_letter_code
_entity_poly.pdbx_strand_id
1 'polypeptide(L)'
;AASGTYVGLEYGLENPGVLETQISGLDDAIIYNGTGQGGWIFTYSEFAFMMAEAYERGWHSIGDTQTWVRLGVESSSIRWGASASDATAYAATVNVSSMNDIAMEVWVDMFLQGYEGWTQWRRYDFPVLSPPVAAITGTGVPVRNGYSRQVAATNKASYDAAVAAQGPDNQDTKIWWDTK
;
A
#
# COMPACT_ATOMS: atom_id res chain seq x y z
N ALA A 1 22.52 5.98 7.57
CA ALA A 1 23.61 4.99 7.74
C ALA A 1 24.77 5.26 6.77
N ALA A 2 25.98 5.51 7.27
CA ALA A 2 27.14 5.91 6.46
C ALA A 2 27.98 4.74 5.91
N SER A 3 27.54 3.48 6.09
CA SER A 3 28.31 2.27 5.78
C SER A 3 27.74 1.41 4.64
N GLY A 4 26.73 1.90 3.90
CA GLY A 4 25.97 1.07 2.95
C GLY A 4 25.13 -0.03 3.60
N THR A 5 25.08 -0.06 4.94
CA THR A 5 24.21 -0.94 5.71
C THR A 5 22.84 -0.31 5.83
N TYR A 6 21.79 -0.98 5.34
CA TYR A 6 20.41 -0.55 5.56
C TYR A 6 19.97 -0.96 6.97
N VAL A 7 19.50 0.00 7.76
CA VAL A 7 19.07 -0.21 9.14
C VAL A 7 17.61 0.23 9.27
N GLY A 8 16.71 -0.73 9.46
CA GLY A 8 15.30 -0.46 9.68
C GLY A 8 14.98 -0.08 11.13
N LEU A 9 13.74 0.33 11.34
CA LEU A 9 13.14 0.51 12.66
C LEU A 9 12.05 -0.55 12.88
N GLU A 10 11.94 -1.08 14.09
CA GLU A 10 10.81 -1.95 14.43
C GLU A 10 9.51 -1.14 14.36
N TYR A 11 8.54 -1.70 13.64
CA TYR A 11 7.25 -1.05 13.41
C TYR A 11 6.43 -0.94 14.70
N GLY A 12 5.90 0.26 14.96
CA GLY A 12 4.95 0.47 16.04
C GLY A 12 5.55 0.67 17.43
N LEU A 13 6.86 0.97 17.53
CA LEU A 13 7.48 1.41 18.79
C LEU A 13 7.37 2.94 18.94
N GLU A 14 6.83 3.39 20.08
CA GLU A 14 6.73 4.82 20.40
C GLU A 14 8.10 5.42 20.75
N ASN A 15 8.96 4.65 21.45
CA ASN A 15 10.29 5.07 21.88
C ASN A 15 11.31 3.96 21.59
N PRO A 16 11.81 3.84 20.35
CA PRO A 16 12.69 2.75 19.96
C PRO A 16 14.10 2.83 20.58
N GLY A 17 14.47 3.96 21.20
CA GLY A 17 15.79 4.15 21.80
C GLY A 17 16.95 4.19 20.78
N VAL A 18 16.63 4.34 19.49
CA VAL A 18 17.59 4.46 18.38
C VAL A 18 17.59 5.90 17.88
N LEU A 19 18.77 6.45 17.60
CA LEU A 19 18.88 7.79 17.01
C LEU A 19 18.43 7.77 15.55
N GLU A 20 17.74 8.82 15.10
CA GLU A 20 17.29 8.96 13.70
C GLU A 20 18.46 8.87 12.69
N THR A 21 19.65 9.35 13.08
CA THR A 21 20.86 9.26 12.24
C THR A 21 21.37 7.83 12.04
N GLN A 22 20.90 6.88 12.86
CA GLN A 22 21.29 5.47 12.83
C GLN A 22 20.32 4.61 12.00
N ILE A 23 19.17 5.15 11.58
CA ILE A 23 18.22 4.46 10.72
C ILE A 23 18.35 4.90 9.25
N SER A 24 17.87 4.04 8.36
CA SER A 24 17.70 4.36 6.95
C SER A 24 16.37 5.09 6.76
N GLY A 25 16.43 6.36 6.41
CA GLY A 25 15.27 7.17 6.04
C GLY A 25 14.96 7.08 4.54
N LEU A 26 13.88 7.76 4.15
CA LEU A 26 13.64 8.07 2.75
C LEU A 26 14.73 9.02 2.22
N ASP A 27 15.02 8.92 0.93
CA ASP A 27 16.04 9.78 0.31
C ASP A 27 15.63 11.26 0.32
N ASP A 28 16.60 12.14 0.54
CA ASP A 28 16.41 13.59 0.61
C ASP A 28 15.83 14.15 -0.70
N ALA A 29 16.13 13.53 -1.85
CA ALA A 29 15.56 13.94 -3.12
C ALA A 29 14.04 13.69 -3.18
N ILE A 30 13.55 12.65 -2.50
CA ILE A 30 12.11 12.38 -2.40
C ILE A 30 11.45 13.39 -1.44
N ILE A 31 12.08 13.66 -0.29
CA ILE A 31 11.51 14.52 0.75
C ILE A 31 11.51 16.00 0.32
N TYR A 32 12.63 16.50 -0.21
CA TYR A 32 12.88 17.92 -0.38
C TYR A 32 12.86 18.41 -1.82
N ASN A 33 13.22 17.56 -2.79
CA ASN A 33 13.30 17.98 -4.19
C ASN A 33 11.99 17.71 -4.94
N GLY A 34 11.31 16.58 -4.68
CA GLY A 34 9.97 16.28 -5.20
C GLY A 34 9.85 16.23 -6.73
N THR A 35 10.96 16.28 -7.47
CA THR A 35 11.00 16.34 -8.94
C THR A 35 11.27 14.99 -9.61
N GLY A 36 11.71 13.98 -8.86
CA GLY A 36 12.13 12.68 -9.42
C GLY A 36 11.17 11.52 -9.16
N GLN A 37 10.75 11.31 -7.90
CA GLN A 37 9.94 10.18 -7.47
C GLN A 37 8.94 10.62 -6.39
N GLY A 38 7.70 10.11 -6.45
CA GLY A 38 6.62 10.43 -5.52
C GLY A 38 5.46 11.21 -6.16
N GLY A 39 4.35 11.35 -5.43
CA GLY A 39 3.19 12.14 -5.88
C GLY A 39 2.38 11.53 -7.02
N TRP A 40 2.55 10.24 -7.31
CA TRP A 40 1.79 9.56 -8.35
C TRP A 40 0.32 9.38 -7.95
N ILE A 41 -0.58 9.74 -8.86
CA ILE A 41 -2.03 9.56 -8.68
C ILE A 41 -2.46 8.19 -9.20
N PHE A 42 -1.99 7.83 -10.39
CA PHE A 42 -2.25 6.55 -11.04
C PHE A 42 -1.08 6.24 -11.97
N THR A 43 -0.66 4.98 -12.03
CA THR A 43 0.54 4.57 -12.78
C THR A 43 0.25 3.46 -13.77
N TYR A 44 1.15 3.29 -14.75
CA TYR A 44 1.07 2.15 -15.65
C TYR A 44 1.31 0.82 -14.92
N SER A 45 2.19 0.80 -13.91
CA SER A 45 2.41 -0.39 -13.09
C SER A 45 1.13 -0.84 -12.40
N GLU A 46 0.40 0.11 -11.79
CA GLU A 46 -0.91 -0.13 -11.19
C GLU A 46 -1.91 -0.71 -12.21
N PHE A 47 -2.02 -0.10 -13.39
CA PHE A 47 -2.87 -0.63 -14.46
C PHE A 47 -2.47 -2.06 -14.87
N ALA A 48 -1.18 -2.33 -15.02
CA ALA A 48 -0.69 -3.65 -15.39
C ALA A 48 -1.05 -4.69 -14.32
N PHE A 49 -0.93 -4.37 -13.03
CA PHE A 49 -1.37 -5.25 -11.96
C PHE A 49 -2.90 -5.43 -11.92
N MET A 50 -3.68 -4.40 -12.24
CA MET A 50 -5.14 -4.53 -12.41
C MET A 50 -5.49 -5.49 -13.56
N MET A 51 -4.74 -5.47 -14.67
CA MET A 51 -4.91 -6.41 -15.78
C MET A 51 -4.50 -7.84 -15.37
N ALA A 52 -3.43 -8.00 -14.58
CA ALA A 52 -3.06 -9.29 -14.02
C ALA A 52 -4.18 -9.88 -13.15
N GLU A 53 -4.71 -9.08 -12.22
CA GLU A 53 -5.81 -9.49 -11.36
C GLU A 53 -7.09 -9.77 -12.16
N ALA A 54 -7.43 -8.91 -13.12
CA ALA A 54 -8.62 -9.09 -13.95
C ALA A 54 -8.54 -10.35 -14.80
N TYR A 55 -7.35 -10.72 -15.29
CA TYR A 55 -7.11 -12.00 -15.96
C TYR A 55 -7.33 -13.18 -15.01
N GLU A 56 -6.71 -13.18 -13.82
CA GLU A 56 -6.91 -14.24 -12.81
C GLU A 56 -8.38 -14.40 -12.41
N ARG A 57 -9.14 -13.31 -12.40
CA ARG A 57 -10.58 -13.31 -12.13
C ARG A 57 -11.45 -13.70 -13.32
N GLY A 58 -10.86 -13.90 -14.50
CA GLY A 58 -11.56 -14.25 -15.74
C GLY A 58 -12.38 -13.10 -16.35
N TRP A 59 -12.04 -11.85 -16.03
CA TRP A 59 -12.75 -10.67 -16.55
C TRP A 59 -12.34 -10.29 -17.98
N HIS A 60 -11.18 -10.77 -18.44
CA HIS A 60 -10.73 -10.63 -19.83
C HIS A 60 -9.78 -11.76 -20.24
N SER A 61 -9.40 -11.79 -21.52
CA SER A 61 -8.51 -12.81 -22.11
C SER A 61 -7.28 -12.24 -22.84
N ILE A 62 -6.99 -10.95 -22.69
CA ILE A 62 -5.80 -10.32 -23.28
C ILE A 62 -4.56 -10.62 -22.43
N GLY A 63 -3.53 -11.21 -23.03
CA GLY A 63 -2.28 -11.57 -22.35
C GLY A 63 -2.45 -12.73 -21.37
N ASP A 64 -1.65 -12.73 -20.31
CA ASP A 64 -1.76 -13.63 -19.16
C ASP A 64 -1.25 -12.92 -17.89
N THR A 65 -1.58 -13.45 -16.72
CA THR A 65 -1.21 -12.89 -15.41
C THR A 65 0.28 -12.65 -15.27
N GLN A 66 1.10 -13.63 -15.65
CA GLN A 66 2.55 -13.56 -15.47
C GLN A 66 3.15 -12.44 -16.33
N THR A 67 2.66 -12.30 -17.56
CA THR A 67 3.03 -11.22 -18.47
C THR A 67 2.65 -9.85 -17.91
N TRP A 68 1.41 -9.70 -17.43
CA TRP A 68 0.93 -8.43 -16.86
C TRP A 68 1.68 -8.03 -15.59
N VAL A 69 1.95 -8.98 -14.68
CA VAL A 69 2.77 -8.70 -13.50
C VAL A 69 4.17 -8.23 -13.88
N ARG A 70 4.82 -8.89 -14.85
CA ARG A 70 6.17 -8.52 -15.28
C ARG A 70 6.22 -7.11 -15.88
N LEU A 71 5.22 -6.73 -16.68
CA LEU A 71 5.07 -5.37 -17.17
C LEU A 71 4.92 -4.35 -16.03
N GLY A 72 4.15 -4.72 -14.99
CA GLY A 72 4.01 -3.92 -13.78
C GLY A 72 5.33 -3.72 -13.04
N VAL A 73 6.05 -4.81 -12.77
CA VAL A 73 7.35 -4.80 -12.08
C VAL A 73 8.41 -4.04 -12.87
N GLU A 74 8.49 -4.25 -14.18
CA GLU A 74 9.46 -3.56 -15.04
C GLU A 74 9.23 -2.05 -15.02
N SER A 75 7.99 -1.62 -15.23
CA SER A 75 7.64 -0.19 -15.21
C SER A 75 7.80 0.45 -13.84
N SER A 76 7.49 -0.28 -12.76
CA SER A 76 7.75 0.15 -11.39
C SER A 76 9.24 0.36 -11.13
N SER A 77 10.07 -0.59 -11.55
CA SER A 77 11.52 -0.53 -11.39
C SER A 77 12.13 0.67 -12.13
N ILE A 78 11.70 0.91 -13.37
CA ILE A 78 12.11 2.09 -14.16
C ILE A 78 11.69 3.38 -13.46
N ARG A 79 10.46 3.44 -12.93
CA ARG A 79 9.94 4.59 -12.19
C ARG A 79 10.80 4.91 -10.96
N TRP A 80 11.38 3.89 -10.33
CA TRP A 80 12.32 4.02 -9.21
C TRP A 80 13.79 4.24 -9.63
N GLY A 81 14.05 4.42 -10.93
CA GLY A 81 15.36 4.81 -11.46
C GLY A 81 16.25 3.65 -11.90
N ALA A 82 15.74 2.41 -11.95
CA ALA A 82 16.47 1.32 -12.58
C ALA A 82 16.66 1.59 -14.08
N SER A 83 17.78 1.15 -14.64
CA SER A 83 17.95 1.16 -16.10
C SER A 83 16.91 0.24 -16.75
N ALA A 84 16.52 0.53 -18.00
CA ALA A 84 15.58 -0.33 -18.71
C ALA A 84 16.06 -1.78 -18.78
N SER A 85 17.37 -2.00 -19.02
CA SER A 85 17.95 -3.35 -19.05
C SER A 85 17.85 -4.07 -17.70
N ASP A 86 18.12 -3.38 -16.59
CA ASP A 86 18.06 -3.99 -15.26
C ASP A 86 16.62 -4.28 -14.85
N ALA A 87 15.69 -3.37 -15.18
CA ALA A 87 14.27 -3.54 -14.94
C ALA A 87 13.69 -4.74 -15.70
N THR A 88 13.98 -4.86 -17.00
CA THR A 88 13.57 -6.03 -17.80
C THR A 88 14.17 -7.32 -17.23
N ALA A 89 15.46 -7.30 -16.85
CA ALA A 89 16.14 -8.46 -16.30
C ALA A 89 15.53 -8.89 -14.95
N TYR A 90 15.24 -7.94 -14.06
CA TYR A 90 14.60 -8.21 -12.78
C TYR A 90 13.18 -8.73 -12.96
N ALA A 91 12.36 -8.08 -13.78
CA ALA A 91 11.00 -8.51 -14.06
C ALA A 91 10.96 -9.95 -14.60
N ALA A 92 11.91 -10.35 -15.44
CA ALA A 92 12.01 -11.73 -15.93
C ALA A 92 12.22 -12.78 -14.82
N THR A 93 12.73 -12.39 -13.65
CA THR A 93 12.91 -13.29 -12.49
C THR A 93 11.63 -13.45 -11.65
N VAL A 94 10.69 -12.51 -11.76
CA VAL A 94 9.44 -12.54 -11.00
C VAL A 94 8.55 -13.66 -11.54
N ASN A 95 8.03 -14.47 -10.61
CA ASN A 95 7.06 -15.52 -10.88
C ASN A 95 5.89 -15.40 -9.90
N VAL A 96 4.68 -15.45 -10.42
CA VAL A 96 3.44 -15.37 -9.63
C VAL A 96 2.58 -16.59 -9.90
N SER A 97 1.98 -17.13 -8.85
CA SER A 97 1.18 -18.36 -8.90
C SER A 97 -0.15 -18.24 -8.18
N SER A 98 -0.36 -17.12 -7.47
CA SER A 98 -1.54 -16.88 -6.66
C SER A 98 -1.91 -15.39 -6.65
N MET A 99 -3.15 -15.11 -6.26
CA MET A 99 -3.62 -13.74 -6.02
C MET A 99 -2.80 -13.01 -4.95
N ASN A 100 -2.23 -13.75 -3.99
CA ASN A 100 -1.38 -13.16 -2.95
C ASN A 100 -0.02 -12.73 -3.49
N ASP A 101 0.53 -13.45 -4.48
CA ASP A 101 1.76 -13.04 -5.15
C ASP A 101 1.54 -11.72 -5.90
N ILE A 102 0.40 -11.59 -6.61
CA ILE A 102 0.00 -10.33 -7.26
C ILE A 102 -0.18 -9.22 -6.23
N ALA A 103 -0.86 -9.50 -5.11
CA ALA A 103 -1.09 -8.53 -4.05
C ALA A 103 0.23 -8.04 -3.42
N MET A 104 1.24 -8.91 -3.32
CA MET A 104 2.58 -8.52 -2.84
C MET A 104 3.25 -7.56 -3.83
N GLU A 105 3.21 -7.83 -5.13
CA GLU A 105 3.79 -6.92 -6.13
C GLU A 105 3.06 -5.57 -6.16
N VAL A 106 1.73 -5.56 -6.01
CA VAL A 106 0.95 -4.32 -5.82
C VAL A 106 1.40 -3.59 -4.55
N TRP A 107 1.57 -4.30 -3.43
CA TRP A 107 2.01 -3.70 -2.17
C TRP A 107 3.38 -3.02 -2.30
N VAL A 108 4.33 -3.68 -2.98
CA VAL A 108 5.67 -3.12 -3.26
C VAL A 108 5.57 -1.89 -4.17
N ASP A 109 4.77 -1.95 -5.23
CA ASP A 109 4.59 -0.84 -6.17
C ASP A 109 3.97 0.41 -5.52
N MET A 110 3.10 0.21 -4.53
CA MET A 110 2.42 1.28 -3.81
C MET A 110 3.31 1.99 -2.77
N PHE A 111 4.61 1.68 -2.70
CA PHE A 111 5.54 2.42 -1.85
C PHE A 111 5.49 3.92 -2.18
N LEU A 112 5.29 4.74 -1.13
CA LEU A 112 5.05 6.19 -1.22
C LEU A 112 3.73 6.63 -1.88
N GLN A 113 2.79 5.70 -2.11
CA GLN A 113 1.38 5.97 -2.45
C GLN A 113 0.46 5.51 -1.31
N GLY A 114 0.67 6.04 -0.10
CA GLY A 114 0.11 5.48 1.14
C GLY A 114 -1.42 5.26 1.17
N TYR A 115 -2.21 6.19 0.61
CA TYR A 115 -3.68 6.01 0.57
C TYR A 115 -4.11 4.88 -0.36
N GLU A 116 -3.47 4.75 -1.53
CA GLU A 116 -3.77 3.69 -2.47
C GLU A 116 -3.25 2.36 -1.96
N GLY A 117 -2.01 2.32 -1.44
CA GLY A 117 -1.44 1.14 -0.79
C GLY A 117 -2.31 0.61 0.36
N TRP A 118 -2.83 1.49 1.23
CA TRP A 118 -3.75 1.10 2.30
C TRP A 118 -5.11 0.63 1.77
N THR A 119 -5.59 1.18 0.66
CA THR A 119 -6.82 0.74 -0.01
C THR A 119 -6.66 -0.64 -0.63
N GLN A 120 -5.59 -0.85 -1.38
CA GLN A 120 -5.27 -2.13 -2.01
C GLN A 120 -4.99 -3.21 -0.96
N TRP A 121 -4.29 -2.88 0.13
CA TRP A 121 -4.07 -3.81 1.24
C TRP A 121 -5.39 -4.31 1.84
N ARG A 122 -6.34 -3.41 2.17
CA ARG A 122 -7.68 -3.79 2.67
C ARG A 122 -8.48 -4.61 1.65
N ARG A 123 -8.33 -4.33 0.35
CA ARG A 123 -9.04 -5.04 -0.72
C ARG A 123 -8.50 -6.45 -0.95
N TYR A 124 -7.18 -6.62 -0.81
CA TYR A 124 -6.53 -7.91 -0.96
C TYR A 124 -6.53 -8.75 0.32
N ASP A 125 -6.53 -8.11 1.49
CA ASP A 125 -6.17 -8.66 2.81
C ASP A 125 -4.76 -9.28 2.81
N PHE A 126 -3.84 -8.68 2.05
CA PHE A 126 -2.47 -9.13 1.90
C PHE A 126 -1.52 -7.96 1.60
N PRO A 127 -0.26 -7.97 2.09
CA PRO A 127 0.33 -8.94 3.00
C PRO A 127 -0.37 -8.98 4.37
N VAL A 128 -0.23 -10.11 5.07
CA VAL A 128 -0.73 -10.24 6.44
C VAL A 128 0.13 -9.39 7.36
N LEU A 129 -0.43 -8.28 7.84
CA LEU A 129 0.23 -7.38 8.78
C LEU A 129 -0.10 -7.77 10.21
N SER A 130 0.90 -7.71 11.09
CA SER A 130 0.69 -7.86 12.53
C SER A 130 0.35 -6.50 13.14
N PRO A 131 -0.53 -6.45 14.17
CA PRO A 131 -0.77 -5.24 14.92
C PRO A 131 0.53 -4.65 15.49
N PRO A 132 0.64 -3.31 15.61
CA PRO A 132 1.82 -2.68 16.20
C PRO A 132 1.93 -3.05 17.69
N VAL A 133 3.15 -3.20 18.18
CA VAL A 133 3.45 -3.54 19.58
C VAL A 133 2.87 -2.53 20.59
N ALA A 134 2.80 -1.25 20.21
CA ALA A 134 2.21 -0.19 21.03
C ALA A 134 0.78 0.20 20.58
N ALA A 135 -0.02 -0.74 20.06
CA ALA A 135 -1.41 -0.47 19.71
C ALA A 135 -2.19 0.09 20.93
N ILE A 136 -2.75 1.29 20.78
CA ILE A 136 -3.50 1.97 21.87
C ILE A 136 -4.95 1.48 21.93
N THR A 137 -5.59 1.36 20.77
CA THR A 137 -6.99 0.95 20.62
C THR A 137 -7.20 0.05 19.40
N GLY A 138 -8.35 -0.62 19.37
CA GLY A 138 -8.79 -1.50 18.29
C GLY A 138 -8.17 -2.90 18.36
N THR A 139 -8.50 -3.70 17.35
CA THR A 139 -8.12 -5.12 17.28
C THR A 139 -7.03 -5.41 16.24
N GLY A 140 -6.68 -4.41 15.41
CA GLY A 140 -5.63 -4.52 14.41
C GLY A 140 -5.27 -3.19 13.77
N VAL A 141 -4.69 -3.25 12.56
CA VAL A 141 -4.42 -2.07 11.74
C VAL A 141 -5.76 -1.41 11.36
N PRO A 142 -5.94 -0.09 11.53
CA PRO A 142 -7.17 0.60 11.17
C PRO A 142 -7.61 0.32 9.73
N VAL A 143 -8.92 0.10 9.53
CA VAL A 143 -9.51 -0.15 8.20
C VAL A 143 -10.33 1.02 7.66
N ARG A 144 -10.43 2.11 8.43
CA ARG A 144 -11.08 3.36 8.03
C ARG A 144 -10.52 4.56 8.77
N ASN A 145 -10.77 5.74 8.21
CA ASN A 145 -10.64 6.98 8.94
C ASN A 145 -11.91 7.21 9.75
N GLY A 146 -11.76 7.80 10.94
CA GLY A 146 -12.89 8.27 11.73
C GLY A 146 -13.54 9.50 11.08
N TYR A 147 -14.83 9.71 11.36
CA TYR A 147 -15.44 10.99 11.04
C TYR A 147 -14.78 12.11 11.87
N SER A 148 -14.76 13.33 11.32
CA SER A 148 -14.31 14.48 12.09
C SER A 148 -15.15 14.63 13.36
N ARG A 149 -14.48 14.87 14.50
CA ARG A 149 -15.11 14.99 15.82
C ARG A 149 -16.25 16.02 15.85
N GLN A 150 -16.20 17.03 14.97
CA GLN A 150 -17.21 18.09 14.91
C GLN A 150 -18.52 17.63 14.24
N VAL A 151 -18.48 16.63 13.36
CA VAL A 151 -19.65 16.21 12.55
C VAL A 151 -20.80 15.72 13.43
N ALA A 152 -20.47 15.00 14.51
CA ALA A 152 -21.46 14.56 15.49
C ALA A 152 -22.19 15.71 16.20
N ALA A 153 -21.56 16.89 16.30
CA ALA A 153 -22.13 18.09 16.90
C ALA A 153 -22.83 19.00 15.88
N THR A 154 -22.25 19.17 14.69
CA THR A 154 -22.72 20.14 13.68
C THR A 154 -23.72 19.56 12.69
N ASN A 155 -23.73 18.24 12.49
CA ASN A 155 -24.65 17.55 11.58
C ASN A 155 -25.10 16.19 12.16
N LYS A 156 -25.70 16.24 13.35
CA LYS A 156 -26.05 15.05 14.13
C LYS A 156 -26.97 14.07 13.39
N ALA A 157 -27.99 14.56 12.70
CA ALA A 157 -28.94 13.68 12.01
C ALA A 157 -28.27 12.83 10.91
N SER A 158 -27.38 13.43 10.11
CA SER A 158 -26.62 12.67 9.11
C SER A 158 -25.57 11.76 9.73
N TYR A 159 -24.92 12.19 10.82
CA TYR A 159 -23.99 11.35 11.57
C TYR A 159 -24.67 10.07 12.09
N ASP A 160 -25.80 10.23 12.80
CA ASP A 160 -26.54 9.11 13.37
C ASP A 160 -27.03 8.14 12.26
N ALA A 161 -27.47 8.67 11.11
CA ALA A 161 -27.86 7.85 9.97
C ALA A 161 -26.68 7.05 9.38
N ALA A 162 -25.49 7.66 9.27
CA ALA A 162 -24.30 6.99 8.77
C ALA A 162 -23.83 5.88 9.73
N VAL A 163 -23.81 6.15 11.04
CA VAL A 163 -23.47 5.15 12.07
C VAL A 163 -24.46 3.99 12.06
N ALA A 164 -25.76 4.27 11.91
CA ALA A 164 -26.77 3.21 11.81
C ALA A 164 -26.57 2.30 10.57
N ALA A 165 -26.11 2.86 9.45
CA ALA A 165 -25.90 2.12 8.20
C ALA A 165 -24.56 1.36 8.16
N GLN A 166 -23.49 1.94 8.70
CA GLN A 166 -22.14 1.37 8.62
C GLN A 166 -21.84 0.39 9.78
N GLY A 167 -22.49 0.56 10.94
CA GLY A 167 -22.05 -0.01 12.22
C GLY A 167 -21.33 1.01 13.12
N PRO A 168 -20.73 0.55 14.24
CA PRO A 168 -20.06 1.43 15.20
C PRO A 168 -19.04 2.38 14.55
N ASP A 169 -18.95 3.62 15.02
CA ASP A 169 -17.93 4.56 14.54
C ASP A 169 -16.59 4.31 15.25
N ASN A 170 -15.89 3.26 14.84
CA ASN A 170 -14.57 2.90 15.34
C ASN A 170 -13.62 2.50 14.19
N GLN A 171 -12.33 2.40 14.49
CA GLN A 171 -11.29 2.12 13.48
C GLN A 171 -11.37 0.72 12.85
N ASP A 172 -12.08 -0.21 13.49
CA ASP A 172 -12.18 -1.62 13.09
C ASP A 172 -13.40 -1.90 12.19
N THR A 173 -14.30 -0.91 12.03
CA THR A 173 -15.51 -1.08 11.22
C THR A 173 -15.16 -0.99 9.74
N LYS A 174 -15.27 -2.12 9.03
CA LYS A 174 -15.02 -2.22 7.59
C LYS A 174 -15.92 -1.28 6.79
N ILE A 175 -15.38 -0.80 5.68
CA ILE A 175 -16.12 0.01 4.70
C ILE A 175 -16.80 -0.89 3.68
N TRP A 176 -17.79 -0.36 2.94
CA TRP A 176 -18.74 -1.19 2.20
C TRP A 176 -18.13 -2.16 1.17
N TRP A 177 -16.97 -1.84 0.58
CA TRP A 177 -16.30 -2.68 -0.40
C TRP A 177 -15.30 -3.67 0.24
N ASP A 178 -14.91 -3.43 1.49
CA ASP A 178 -14.00 -4.29 2.25
C ASP A 178 -14.82 -5.45 2.82
N THR A 179 -14.82 -6.56 2.07
CA THR A 179 -15.75 -7.68 2.27
C THR A 179 -15.08 -9.03 2.51
N LYS A 180 -13.75 -9.08 2.40
CA LYS A 180 -12.99 -10.31 2.67
C LYS A 180 -12.84 -10.60 4.15
#